data_AF-A0A9W8XMH4-F1
#
_entry.id   AF-A0A9W8XMH4-F1
#
_cell.length_a   1.000
_cell.length_b   1.000
_cell.length_c   1.000
_cell.angle_alpha   90.00
_cell.angle_beta   90.00
_cell.angle_gamma   90.00
#
_symmetry.space_group_name_H-M   'P 1'
#
loop_
_entity.id
_entity.type
_entity.pdbx_description
1 polymer ?
#
loop_
_entity_poly.entity_id
_entity_poly.type
_entity_poly.pdbx_seq_one_letter_code
_entity_poly.pdbx_strand_id
1 'polypeptide(L)'
;MINTINGNHPKGKFVNSYKSLRLVGKGYDISYTVHCHKNAHELYNLANDRVQMKNLHPNAPAPLNGKNAFDSGETTLAGFPIPKLLKRIDAALLVLKSCKGTAIPCYKPWAQLHQIGQVNSLHDAMADQWDEKYDKMYEEYKVGFTKCFKNGKVDIGAEGPQWTADGPSAGSNAMVLFSNSTDPDQWSTSSNGTDVDESWFVGKDGEEEGLWDDWE
;
A
#
# COMPACT_ATOMS: atom_id res chain seq x y z
N MET A 1 6.00 -1.68 51.24
CA MET A 1 4.69 -1.73 50.56
C MET A 1 4.92 -1.36 49.10
N ILE A 2 4.98 -2.37 48.23
CA ILE A 2 5.13 -2.17 46.78
C ILE A 2 3.73 -2.31 46.21
N ASN A 3 3.21 -1.25 45.60
CA ASN A 3 1.93 -1.28 44.92
C ASN A 3 2.03 -2.17 43.68
N THR A 4 1.26 -3.24 43.67
CA THR A 4 1.00 -4.09 42.52
C THR A 4 0.25 -3.26 41.47
N ILE A 5 0.88 -2.99 40.33
CA ILE A 5 0.18 -2.43 39.16
C ILE A 5 -0.68 -3.56 38.60
N ASN A 6 -1.99 -3.47 38.82
CA ASN A 6 -2.96 -4.43 38.28
C ASN A 6 -2.77 -4.53 36.76
N GLY A 7 -2.49 -5.76 36.32
CA GLY A 7 -2.28 -6.11 34.93
C GLY A 7 -3.48 -5.73 34.07
N ASN A 8 -3.25 -4.87 33.09
CA ASN A 8 -4.11 -4.72 31.95
C ASN A 8 -3.20 -4.52 30.73
N HIS A 9 -2.57 -5.61 30.28
CA HIS A 9 -1.91 -5.60 28.98
C HIS A 9 -2.98 -5.30 27.93
N PRO A 10 -2.78 -4.32 27.02
CA PRO A 10 -3.72 -4.05 25.95
C PRO A 10 -3.85 -5.30 25.08
N LYS A 11 -4.94 -6.05 25.25
CA LYS A 11 -5.31 -7.18 24.39
C LYS A 11 -5.81 -6.60 23.06
N GLY A 12 -4.90 -6.43 22.11
CA GLY A 12 -5.24 -6.02 20.75
C GLY A 12 -4.35 -6.74 19.76
N LYS A 13 -4.94 -7.47 18.82
CA LYS A 13 -4.25 -7.87 17.59
C LYS A 13 -4.07 -6.60 16.75
N PHE A 14 -2.85 -6.10 16.64
CA PHE A 14 -2.56 -5.00 15.72
C PHE A 14 -2.61 -5.55 14.30
N VAL A 15 -3.53 -5.04 13.50
CA VAL A 15 -3.70 -5.43 12.10
C VAL A 15 -3.40 -4.22 11.24
N ASN A 16 -2.36 -4.35 10.42
CA ASN A 16 -2.00 -3.38 9.41
C ASN A 16 -2.51 -3.87 8.06
N SER A 17 -3.48 -3.16 7.49
CA SER A 17 -3.92 -3.38 6.11
C SER A 17 -3.34 -2.27 5.24
N TYR A 18 -2.76 -2.65 4.11
CA TYR A 18 -2.17 -1.70 3.17
C TYR A 18 -2.29 -2.25 1.74
N LYS A 19 -2.14 -1.35 0.76
CA LYS A 19 -1.91 -1.69 -0.65
C LYS A 19 -0.60 -1.06 -1.07
N SER A 20 0.25 -1.84 -1.72
CA SER A 20 1.55 -1.36 -2.17
C SER A 20 1.82 -1.73 -3.63
N LEU A 21 2.72 -0.95 -4.22
CA LEU A 21 3.22 -1.13 -5.57
C LEU A 21 4.72 -0.81 -5.58
N ARG A 22 5.52 -1.74 -6.10
CA ARG A 22 6.91 -1.47 -6.49
C ARG A 22 7.00 -1.34 -8.02
N LEU A 23 7.52 -0.22 -8.50
CA LEU A 23 7.77 0.01 -9.92
C LEU A 23 9.26 0.05 -10.17
N VAL A 24 9.73 -0.88 -11.01
CA VAL A 24 11.13 -0.96 -11.44
C VAL A 24 11.20 -0.72 -12.94
N GLY A 25 12.14 0.11 -13.37
CA GLY A 25 12.38 0.38 -14.77
C GLY A 25 13.71 1.09 -15.00
N LYS A 26 13.94 1.52 -16.24
CA LYS A 26 15.18 2.22 -16.57
C LYS A 26 15.19 3.59 -15.90
N GLY A 27 16.05 3.76 -14.89
CA GLY A 27 16.23 5.04 -14.18
C GLY A 27 15.30 5.25 -12.99
N TYR A 28 14.55 4.22 -12.56
CA TYR A 28 13.75 4.32 -11.35
C TYR A 28 13.54 2.96 -10.67
N ASP A 29 13.54 2.98 -9.33
CA ASP A 29 13.06 1.91 -8.46
C ASP A 29 12.26 2.58 -7.35
N ILE A 30 10.93 2.44 -7.39
CA ILE A 30 9.99 3.22 -6.58
C ILE A 30 9.15 2.25 -5.76
N SER A 31 9.05 2.50 -4.47
CA SER A 31 8.07 1.85 -3.59
C SER A 31 7.00 2.86 -3.20
N TYR A 32 5.73 2.48 -3.37
CA TYR A 32 4.57 3.28 -2.98
C TYR A 32 3.59 2.42 -2.18
N THR A 33 3.17 2.92 -1.02
CA THR A 33 2.23 2.22 -0.14
C THR A 33 1.14 3.16 0.34
N VAL A 34 -0.10 2.68 0.34
CA VAL A 34 -1.25 3.33 0.98
C VAL A 34 -1.68 2.44 2.15
N HIS A 35 -1.59 2.99 3.35
CA HIS A 35 -1.99 2.34 4.59
C HIS A 35 -3.46 2.61 4.89
N CYS A 36 -4.17 1.61 5.41
CA CYS A 36 -5.54 1.80 5.85
C CYS A 36 -5.63 2.82 6.99
N HIS A 37 -4.69 2.76 7.93
CA HIS A 37 -4.67 3.70 9.04
C HIS A 37 -4.47 5.13 8.53
N LYS A 38 -5.51 5.96 8.70
CA LYS A 38 -5.56 7.38 8.30
C LYS A 38 -5.29 7.63 6.81
N ASN A 39 -5.38 6.61 5.94
CA ASN A 39 -4.92 6.73 4.56
C ASN A 39 -3.50 7.31 4.48
N ALA A 40 -2.61 6.87 5.37
CA ALA A 40 -1.22 7.31 5.35
C ALA A 40 -0.51 6.77 4.12
N HIS A 41 0.39 7.56 3.55
CA HIS A 41 1.08 7.23 2.31
C HIS A 41 2.59 7.20 2.52
N GLU A 42 3.22 6.28 1.82
CA GLU A 42 4.66 6.14 1.78
C GLU A 42 5.14 6.12 0.34
N LEU A 43 6.16 6.91 0.03
CA LEU A 43 6.80 6.98 -1.27
C LEU A 43 8.31 6.97 -1.07
N TYR A 44 8.99 5.93 -1.56
CA TYR A 44 10.44 5.78 -1.41
C TYR A 44 11.14 5.62 -2.76
N ASN A 45 12.35 6.16 -2.83
CA ASN A 45 13.28 5.93 -3.94
C ASN A 45 14.21 4.78 -3.60
N LEU A 46 13.84 3.55 -3.94
CA LEU A 46 14.64 2.36 -3.61
C LEU A 46 16.00 2.33 -4.33
N ALA A 47 16.20 3.12 -5.39
CA ALA A 47 17.49 3.22 -6.05
C ALA A 47 18.56 3.88 -5.15
N ASN A 48 18.14 4.84 -4.32
CA ASN A 48 19.04 5.62 -3.45
C ASN A 48 18.78 5.40 -1.95
N ASP A 49 17.62 4.86 -1.58
CA ASP A 49 17.14 4.63 -0.22
C ASP A 49 16.52 3.22 -0.12
N ARG A 50 17.37 2.19 -0.17
CA ARG A 50 16.95 0.78 -0.13
C ARG A 50 16.28 0.39 1.18
N VAL A 51 16.65 1.07 2.26
CA VAL A 51 16.14 0.84 3.62
C VAL A 51 14.91 1.69 3.95
N GLN A 52 14.39 2.46 2.99
CA GLN A 52 13.10 3.16 3.07
C GLN A 52 13.00 4.13 4.26
N MET A 53 14.07 4.87 4.53
CA MET A 53 14.13 5.79 5.67
C MET A 53 13.54 7.16 5.36
N LYS A 54 13.43 7.52 4.07
CA LYS A 54 13.08 8.87 3.63
C LYS A 54 11.80 8.88 2.80
N ASN A 55 10.68 9.04 3.50
CA ASN A 55 9.38 9.12 2.85
C ASN A 55 9.23 10.46 2.09
N LEU A 56 9.22 10.38 0.77
CA LEU A 56 9.12 11.50 -0.17
C LEU A 56 7.67 11.95 -0.41
N HIS A 57 6.67 11.31 0.19
CA HIS A 57 5.28 11.69 -0.02
C HIS A 57 4.99 13.08 0.59
N PRO A 58 4.24 13.98 -0.08
CA PRO A 58 3.96 15.33 0.44
C PRO A 58 3.30 15.35 1.83
N ASN A 59 2.48 14.34 2.11
CA ASN A 59 1.79 14.18 3.39
C ASN A 59 2.55 13.27 4.37
N ALA A 60 3.83 12.99 4.14
CA ALA A 60 4.65 12.20 5.05
C ALA A 60 4.75 12.88 6.42
N PRO A 61 4.82 12.11 7.52
CA PRO A 61 5.06 12.69 8.84
C PRO A 61 6.35 13.52 8.87
N ALA A 62 6.27 14.71 9.47
CA ALA A 62 7.44 15.53 9.73
C ALA A 62 8.01 15.23 11.13
N PRO A 63 9.33 15.33 11.33
CA PRO A 63 9.91 15.27 12.67
C PRO A 63 9.48 16.49 13.50
N LEU A 64 9.55 16.36 14.83
CA LEU A 64 9.26 17.46 15.76
C LEU A 64 10.09 18.69 15.40
N ASN A 65 9.43 19.83 15.19
CA ASN A 65 10.02 21.11 14.78
C ASN A 65 10.77 21.10 13.43
N GLY A 66 10.49 20.13 12.56
CA GLY A 66 11.09 20.03 11.24
C GLY A 66 10.06 19.95 10.11
N LYS A 67 10.58 19.69 8.91
CA LYS A 67 9.81 19.45 7.70
C LYS A 67 10.02 18.01 7.25
N ASN A 68 9.03 17.41 6.59
CA ASN A 68 9.24 16.14 5.91
C ASN A 68 10.16 16.34 4.68
N ALA A 69 10.54 15.25 4.01
CA ALA A 69 11.47 15.32 2.88
C ALA A 69 10.93 16.20 1.74
N PHE A 70 9.65 16.08 1.40
CA PHE A 70 9.02 16.87 0.34
C PHE A 70 9.04 18.36 0.66
N ASP A 71 8.59 18.75 1.86
CA ASP A 71 8.54 20.15 2.31
C ASP A 71 9.93 20.77 2.50
N SER A 72 10.96 19.93 2.62
CA SER A 72 12.37 20.32 2.67
C SER A 72 12.99 20.57 1.28
N GLY A 73 12.24 20.33 0.20
CA GLY A 73 12.64 20.64 -1.18
C GLY A 73 12.77 19.43 -2.11
N GLU A 74 12.61 18.21 -1.61
CA GLU A 74 12.69 17.00 -2.43
C GLU A 74 11.37 16.72 -3.14
N THR A 75 11.13 17.50 -4.19
CA THR A 75 9.86 17.55 -4.90
C THR A 75 9.85 16.72 -6.19
N THR A 76 10.94 16.01 -6.48
CA THR A 76 11.10 15.21 -7.70
C THR A 76 11.56 13.78 -7.40
N LEU A 77 11.06 12.81 -8.17
CA LEU A 77 11.47 11.41 -8.12
C LEU A 77 11.49 10.85 -9.55
N ALA A 78 12.52 10.08 -9.90
CA ALA A 78 12.73 9.55 -11.25
C ALA A 78 12.79 10.62 -12.36
N GLY A 79 13.21 11.85 -12.02
CA GLY A 79 13.22 12.98 -12.94
C GLY A 79 11.87 13.68 -13.14
N PHE A 80 10.83 13.26 -12.40
CA PHE A 80 9.48 13.81 -12.52
C PHE A 80 9.01 14.51 -11.23
N PRO A 81 8.16 15.54 -11.33
CA PRO A 81 7.51 16.13 -10.16
C PRO A 81 6.67 15.09 -9.41
N ILE A 82 6.89 14.95 -8.10
CA ILE A 82 6.20 13.96 -7.25
C ILE A 82 4.67 14.07 -7.35
N PRO A 83 4.03 15.26 -7.34
CA PRO A 83 2.58 15.34 -7.48
C PRO A 83 2.05 14.73 -8.79
N LYS A 84 2.77 14.91 -9.91
CA LYS A 84 2.41 14.31 -11.20
C LYS A 84 2.63 12.79 -11.19
N LEU A 85 3.78 12.37 -10.65
CA LEU A 85 4.15 10.97 -10.50
C LEU A 85 3.13 10.19 -9.67
N LEU A 86 2.71 10.72 -8.51
CA LEU A 86 1.75 10.09 -7.62
C LEU A 86 0.44 9.77 -8.33
N LYS A 87 -0.11 10.67 -9.14
CA LYS A 87 -1.33 10.42 -9.91
C LYS A 87 -1.20 9.22 -10.84
N ARG A 88 -0.02 9.00 -11.43
CA ARG A 88 0.24 7.86 -12.33
C ARG A 88 0.41 6.55 -11.58
N ILE A 89 1.16 6.58 -10.48
CA ILE A 89 1.40 5.41 -9.64
C ILE A 89 0.11 4.97 -8.94
N ASP A 90 -0.70 5.92 -8.48
CA ASP A 90 -1.98 5.66 -7.82
C ASP A 90 -2.98 4.98 -8.77
N ALA A 91 -3.08 5.45 -10.02
CA ALA A 91 -3.88 4.79 -11.03
C ALA A 91 -3.37 3.38 -11.39
N ALA A 92 -2.05 3.16 -11.43
CA ALA A 92 -1.50 1.81 -11.60
C ALA A 92 -1.83 0.92 -10.40
N LEU A 93 -1.73 1.44 -9.17
CA LEU A 93 -2.11 0.73 -7.95
C LEU A 93 -3.61 0.39 -7.94
N LEU A 94 -4.47 1.27 -8.45
CA LEU A 94 -5.92 1.04 -8.61
C LEU A 94 -6.19 -0.19 -9.48
N VAL A 95 -5.49 -0.33 -10.61
CA VAL A 95 -5.61 -1.53 -11.46
C VAL A 95 -5.11 -2.78 -10.73
N LEU A 96 -3.92 -2.68 -10.13
CA LEU A 96 -3.24 -3.83 -9.53
C LEU A 96 -3.95 -4.37 -8.29
N LYS A 97 -4.54 -3.49 -7.47
CA LYS A 97 -5.28 -3.94 -6.28
C LYS A 97 -6.59 -4.67 -6.61
N SER A 98 -7.11 -4.50 -7.82
CA SER A 98 -8.35 -5.13 -8.30
C SER A 98 -8.11 -6.19 -9.40
N CYS A 99 -6.86 -6.49 -9.74
CA CYS A 99 -6.55 -7.39 -10.85
C CYS A 99 -7.09 -8.82 -10.60
N LYS A 100 -7.64 -9.45 -11.64
CA LYS A 100 -8.29 -10.77 -11.53
C LYS A 100 -7.98 -11.64 -12.75
N GLY A 101 -6.78 -12.22 -12.75
CA GLY A 101 -6.36 -13.20 -13.75
C GLY A 101 -6.35 -12.63 -15.17
N THR A 102 -7.06 -13.29 -16.09
CA THR A 102 -7.05 -12.94 -17.52
C THR A 102 -7.95 -11.76 -17.86
N ALA A 103 -8.97 -11.46 -17.06
CA ALA A 103 -9.89 -10.34 -17.31
C ALA A 103 -9.21 -8.99 -17.07
N ILE A 104 -8.46 -8.87 -15.97
CA ILE A 104 -7.64 -7.69 -15.64
C ILE A 104 -6.23 -8.21 -15.34
N PRO A 105 -5.31 -8.19 -16.32
CA PRO A 105 -3.97 -8.75 -16.15
C PRO A 105 -3.11 -7.98 -15.15
N CYS A 106 -2.68 -8.66 -14.07
CA CYS A 106 -1.82 -8.06 -13.04
C CYS A 106 -0.42 -7.67 -13.56
N TYR A 107 0.02 -8.21 -14.69
CA TYR A 107 1.35 -7.96 -15.26
C TYR A 107 1.36 -6.86 -16.34
N LYS A 108 0.19 -6.29 -16.70
CA LYS A 108 0.05 -5.23 -17.72
C LYS A 108 -0.89 -4.10 -17.26
N PRO A 109 -0.61 -3.44 -16.13
CA PRO A 109 -1.47 -2.38 -15.63
C PRO A 109 -1.59 -1.19 -16.60
N TRP A 110 -0.50 -0.86 -17.32
CA TRP A 110 -0.51 0.24 -18.29
C TRP A 110 -1.43 -0.01 -19.48
N ALA A 111 -1.56 -1.25 -19.94
CA ALA A 111 -2.46 -1.62 -21.03
C ALA A 111 -3.95 -1.51 -20.61
N GLN A 112 -4.25 -1.73 -19.33
CA GLN A 112 -5.59 -1.50 -18.78
C GLN A 112 -5.91 -0.01 -18.74
N LEU A 113 -4.96 0.81 -18.29
CA LEU A 113 -5.10 2.26 -18.27
C LEU A 113 -5.17 2.84 -19.69
N HIS A 114 -4.44 2.30 -20.65
CA HIS A 114 -4.31 2.81 -22.02
C HIS A 114 -4.52 1.72 -23.07
N GLN A 115 -5.79 1.47 -23.39
CA GLN A 115 -6.20 0.39 -24.31
C GLN A 115 -5.64 0.50 -25.74
N ILE A 116 -5.22 1.70 -26.17
CA ILE A 116 -4.67 1.96 -27.52
C ILE A 116 -3.16 1.62 -27.60
N GLY A 117 -2.54 1.15 -26.51
CA GLY A 117 -1.17 0.60 -26.52
C GLY A 117 -0.03 1.63 -26.61
N GLN A 118 -0.35 2.93 -26.47
CA GLN A 118 0.63 4.02 -26.54
C GLN A 118 1.48 4.15 -25.26
N VAL A 119 1.06 3.52 -24.17
CA VAL A 119 1.71 3.61 -22.85
C VAL A 119 2.00 2.21 -22.34
N ASN A 120 3.27 1.85 -22.24
CA ASN A 120 3.71 0.52 -21.81
C ASN A 120 4.55 0.57 -20.52
N SER A 121 4.94 1.76 -20.09
CA SER A 121 5.76 1.99 -18.91
C SER A 121 5.30 3.21 -18.13
N LEU A 122 5.83 3.38 -16.92
CA LEU A 122 5.66 4.61 -16.16
C LEU A 122 6.17 5.81 -16.94
N HIS A 123 7.34 5.69 -17.59
CA HIS A 123 7.94 6.77 -18.36
C HIS A 123 7.01 7.26 -19.47
N ASP A 124 6.37 6.35 -20.22
CA ASP A 124 5.39 6.74 -21.26
C ASP A 124 4.16 7.41 -20.65
N ALA A 125 3.72 6.94 -19.47
CA ALA A 125 2.59 7.52 -18.75
C ALA A 125 2.86 8.95 -18.23
N MET A 126 4.13 9.35 -18.12
CA MET A 126 4.52 10.69 -17.70
C MET A 126 4.39 11.75 -18.80
N ALA A 127 4.13 11.38 -20.05
CA ALA A 127 3.92 12.34 -21.12
C ALA A 127 2.74 13.28 -20.81
N ASP A 128 2.94 14.58 -21.07
CA ASP A 128 2.01 15.65 -20.69
C ASP A 128 0.62 15.50 -21.32
N GLN A 129 0.53 14.88 -22.50
CA GLN A 129 -0.74 14.58 -23.17
C GLN A 129 -1.71 13.72 -22.34
N TRP A 130 -1.20 13.03 -21.30
CA TRP A 130 -2.03 12.23 -20.40
C TRP A 130 -2.38 12.94 -19.10
N ASP A 131 -1.92 14.18 -18.87
CA ASP A 131 -2.07 14.88 -17.59
C ASP A 131 -3.52 14.98 -17.15
N GLU A 132 -4.37 15.55 -18.01
CA GLU A 132 -5.80 15.71 -17.74
C GLU A 132 -6.49 14.38 -17.40
N LYS A 133 -6.09 13.29 -18.06
CA LYS A 133 -6.67 11.96 -17.84
C LYS A 133 -6.43 11.46 -16.42
N TYR A 134 -5.18 11.50 -15.93
CA TYR A 134 -4.96 11.03 -14.56
C TYR A 134 -5.29 12.08 -13.50
N ASP A 135 -5.37 13.36 -13.85
CA ASP A 135 -5.91 14.37 -12.93
C ASP A 135 -7.36 14.02 -12.57
N LYS A 136 -8.20 13.77 -13.59
CA LYS A 136 -9.58 13.30 -13.39
C LYS A 136 -9.65 11.98 -12.64
N MET A 137 -8.84 10.98 -13.03
CA MET A 137 -8.85 9.69 -12.33
C MET A 137 -8.41 9.82 -10.86
N TYR A 138 -7.45 10.69 -10.56
CA TYR A 138 -6.99 10.91 -9.20
C TYR A 138 -8.03 11.66 -8.35
N GLU A 139 -8.80 12.56 -8.95
CA GLU A 139 -9.90 13.25 -8.25
C GLU A 139 -11.07 12.30 -7.93
N GLU A 140 -11.42 11.41 -8.87
CA GLU A 140 -12.59 10.54 -8.75
C GLU A 140 -12.30 9.18 -8.09
N TYR A 141 -11.12 8.61 -8.32
CA TYR A 141 -10.80 7.21 -8.01
C TYR A 141 -9.48 7.03 -7.24
N LYS A 142 -9.07 8.03 -6.46
CA LYS A 142 -7.89 7.94 -5.61
C LYS A 142 -7.91 6.67 -4.76
N VAL A 143 -6.80 5.94 -4.76
CA VAL A 143 -6.65 4.75 -3.91
C VAL A 143 -6.65 5.18 -2.44
N GLY A 144 -7.57 4.61 -1.69
CA GLY A 144 -7.69 4.82 -0.26
C GLY A 144 -8.73 3.88 0.32
N PHE A 145 -8.67 3.71 1.64
CA PHE A 145 -9.59 2.90 2.40
C PHE A 145 -10.71 3.76 2.98
N THR A 146 -11.94 3.26 2.86
CA THR A 146 -13.14 3.83 3.51
C THR A 146 -13.33 3.27 4.92
N LYS A 147 -12.80 2.06 5.19
CA LYS A 147 -12.88 1.41 6.50
C LYS A 147 -11.70 0.47 6.75
N CYS A 148 -11.27 0.37 8.01
CA CYS A 148 -10.22 -0.54 8.45
C CYS A 148 -10.75 -1.55 9.46
N PHE A 149 -10.38 -2.82 9.29
CA PHE A 149 -10.78 -3.89 10.18
C PHE A 149 -9.62 -4.31 11.08
N LYS A 150 -9.89 -4.41 12.39
CA LYS A 150 -8.89 -4.77 13.41
C LYS A 150 -8.71 -6.27 13.60
N ASN A 151 -9.51 -7.09 12.92
CA ASN A 151 -9.52 -8.55 13.06
C ASN A 151 -8.85 -9.28 11.87
N GLY A 152 -8.23 -8.54 10.94
CA GLY A 152 -7.61 -9.14 9.74
C GLY A 152 -8.58 -9.38 8.60
N LYS A 153 -9.88 -9.07 8.76
CA LYS A 153 -10.85 -9.21 7.68
C LYS A 153 -10.50 -8.28 6.52
N VAL A 154 -10.37 -8.84 5.33
CA VAL A 154 -10.32 -8.09 4.07
C VAL A 154 -11.74 -7.93 3.54
N ASP A 155 -12.13 -6.70 3.24
CA ASP A 155 -13.44 -6.36 2.68
C ASP A 155 -13.21 -5.41 1.50
N ILE A 156 -13.53 -5.86 0.28
CA ILE A 156 -13.22 -5.11 -0.94
C ILE A 156 -13.94 -3.75 -0.96
N GLY A 157 -15.18 -3.67 -0.45
CA GLY A 157 -15.91 -2.40 -0.34
C GLY A 157 -15.24 -1.39 0.61
N ALA A 158 -14.43 -1.88 1.55
CA ALA A 158 -13.67 -1.03 2.46
C ALA A 158 -12.37 -0.48 1.85
N GLU A 159 -11.92 -1.04 0.72
CA GLU A 159 -10.72 -0.61 -0.01
C GLU A 159 -11.01 0.54 -1.00
N GLY A 160 -12.22 1.10 -0.96
CA GLY A 160 -12.62 2.25 -1.79
C GLY A 160 -12.74 1.92 -3.28
N PRO A 161 -12.38 2.84 -4.18
CA PRO A 161 -12.50 2.68 -5.63
C PRO A 161 -11.88 1.37 -6.15
N GLN A 162 -12.46 0.77 -7.18
CA GLN A 162 -12.02 -0.51 -7.76
C GLN A 162 -11.85 -0.40 -9.28
N TRP A 163 -10.99 -1.22 -9.86
CA TRP A 163 -10.89 -1.39 -11.31
C TRP A 163 -11.70 -2.61 -11.78
N THR A 164 -12.56 -2.43 -12.78
CA THR A 164 -13.36 -3.48 -13.39
C THR A 164 -12.96 -3.66 -14.86
N ALA A 165 -13.60 -4.61 -15.56
CA ALA A 165 -13.41 -4.78 -17.00
C ALA A 165 -13.81 -3.53 -17.81
N ASP A 166 -14.72 -2.70 -17.26
CA ASP A 166 -15.22 -1.48 -17.90
C ASP A 166 -14.45 -0.23 -17.45
N GLY A 167 -13.43 -0.36 -16.60
CA GLY A 167 -12.61 0.74 -16.09
C GLY A 167 -12.78 1.01 -14.59
N PRO A 168 -12.43 2.22 -14.11
CA PRO A 168 -12.52 2.54 -12.69
C PRO A 168 -13.98 2.69 -12.24
N SER A 169 -14.26 2.29 -11.00
CA SER A 169 -15.57 2.45 -10.35
C SER A 169 -15.39 2.96 -8.93
N ALA A 170 -16.34 3.74 -8.43
CA ALA A 170 -16.30 4.34 -7.09
C ALA A 170 -16.35 3.33 -5.92
N GLY A 171 -16.53 2.03 -6.20
CA GLY A 171 -16.63 1.00 -5.17
C GLY A 171 -17.97 1.07 -4.42
N SER A 172 -19.08 0.78 -5.11
CA SER A 172 -20.38 0.63 -4.45
C SER A 172 -20.50 -0.77 -3.84
N ASN A 173 -20.59 -0.86 -2.51
CA ASN A 173 -21.02 -2.05 -1.75
C ASN A 173 -20.59 -3.40 -2.34
N ALA A 174 -19.31 -3.56 -2.67
CA ALA A 174 -18.74 -4.88 -2.91
C ALA A 174 -18.55 -5.56 -1.54
N MET A 175 -19.65 -5.89 -0.87
CA MET A 175 -19.64 -7.06 -0.01
C MET A 175 -19.40 -8.20 -0.99
N VAL A 176 -18.15 -8.66 -1.09
CA VAL A 176 -17.92 -9.98 -1.66
C VAL A 176 -18.62 -10.91 -0.70
N LEU A 177 -19.87 -11.25 -1.04
CA LEU A 177 -20.37 -12.57 -0.74
C LEU A 177 -19.39 -13.47 -1.46
N PHE A 178 -18.37 -13.92 -0.72
CA PHE A 178 -17.69 -15.14 -1.09
C PHE A 178 -18.84 -16.09 -1.41
N SER A 179 -18.98 -16.50 -2.67
CA SER A 179 -19.92 -17.57 -2.97
C SER A 179 -19.60 -18.67 -1.97
N ASN A 180 -20.62 -19.35 -1.45
CA ASN A 180 -20.55 -20.37 -0.41
C ASN A 180 -19.61 -21.58 -0.74
N SER A 181 -18.67 -21.43 -1.66
CA SER A 181 -17.66 -22.40 -2.08
C SER A 181 -16.22 -22.01 -1.71
N THR A 182 -15.93 -20.79 -1.23
CA THR A 182 -14.60 -20.46 -0.70
C THR A 182 -14.77 -19.69 0.61
N ASP A 183 -14.87 -20.47 1.67
CA ASP A 183 -14.72 -19.99 3.04
C ASP A 183 -13.37 -19.23 3.15
N PRO A 184 -13.36 -17.95 3.58
CA PRO A 184 -12.12 -17.20 3.80
C PRO A 184 -11.20 -17.82 4.87
N ASP A 185 -11.72 -18.73 5.70
CA ASP A 185 -10.90 -19.54 6.61
C ASP A 185 -10.13 -20.66 5.88
N GLN A 186 -10.39 -20.94 4.60
CA GLN A 186 -9.62 -21.93 3.81
C GLN A 186 -8.26 -21.41 3.32
N TRP A 187 -7.96 -20.10 3.45
CA TRP A 187 -6.56 -19.63 3.36
C TRP A 187 -5.79 -19.95 4.64
N SER A 188 -6.47 -20.12 5.77
CA SER A 188 -5.88 -20.82 6.91
C SER A 188 -5.93 -22.32 6.63
N THR A 189 -4.95 -22.79 5.86
CA THR A 189 -4.59 -24.19 6.02
C THR A 189 -4.28 -24.37 7.50
N SER A 190 -5.00 -25.26 8.17
CA SER A 190 -4.56 -25.78 9.45
C SER A 190 -3.23 -26.48 9.19
N SER A 191 -2.12 -25.76 9.32
CA SER A 191 -0.89 -26.43 9.68
C SER A 191 -1.22 -27.11 11.02
N ASN A 192 -1.12 -28.44 11.06
CA ASN A 192 -0.89 -29.15 12.32
C ASN A 192 0.53 -28.85 12.86
N GLY A 193 1.10 -27.70 12.49
CA GLY A 193 2.26 -27.13 13.12
C GLY A 193 1.77 -26.51 14.40
N THR A 194 2.27 -27.03 15.51
CA THR A 194 2.30 -26.30 16.77
C THR A 194 3.25 -25.12 16.59
N ASP A 195 2.87 -24.15 15.76
CA ASP A 195 3.47 -22.82 15.81
C ASP A 195 2.87 -22.20 17.07
N VAL A 196 3.52 -22.51 18.19
CA VAL A 196 3.38 -21.75 19.43
C VAL A 196 3.53 -20.29 19.03
N ASP A 197 2.43 -19.54 19.12
CA ASP A 197 2.44 -18.08 19.02
C ASP A 197 3.61 -17.59 19.88
N GLU A 198 4.67 -17.08 19.23
CA GLU A 198 5.80 -16.51 19.96
C GLU A 198 5.25 -15.34 20.76
N SER A 199 5.13 -15.56 22.06
CA SER A 199 4.77 -14.54 23.01
C SER A 199 5.98 -13.64 23.14
N TRP A 200 5.95 -12.52 22.44
CA TRP A 200 7.00 -11.51 22.52
C TRP A 200 7.02 -10.91 23.92
N PHE A 201 8.07 -11.20 24.68
CA PHE A 201 8.36 -10.55 25.95
C PHE A 201 9.41 -9.47 25.72
N VAL A 202 9.07 -8.21 26.04
CA VAL A 202 10.07 -7.15 26.15
C VAL A 202 10.94 -7.46 27.38
N GLY A 203 12.23 -7.72 27.16
CA GLY A 203 13.23 -7.93 28.21
C GLY A 203 13.27 -6.76 29.19
N LYS A 204 13.59 -7.05 30.47
CA LYS A 204 13.58 -6.05 31.55
C LYS A 204 14.70 -5.00 31.47
N ASP A 205 15.62 -5.16 30.54
CA ASP A 205 16.77 -4.30 30.25
C ASP A 205 16.62 -3.46 28.97
N GLY A 206 15.57 -3.69 28.17
CA GLY A 206 15.27 -2.87 26.99
C GLY A 206 16.15 -3.16 25.77
N GLU A 207 16.85 -4.30 25.72
CA GLU A 207 17.54 -4.78 24.53
C GLU A 207 16.86 -6.05 23.98
N GLU A 208 16.71 -6.11 22.66
CA GLU A 208 16.15 -7.25 21.91
C GLU A 208 17.17 -8.40 21.90
N GLU A 209 16.90 -9.49 22.64
CA GLU A 209 17.45 -10.80 22.30
C GLU A 209 16.43 -11.55 21.43
N GLY A 210 16.37 -11.16 20.17
CA GLY A 210 15.64 -11.84 19.10
C GLY A 210 16.60 -12.17 17.96
N LEU A 211 16.51 -13.39 17.45
CA LEU A 211 17.32 -13.91 16.35
C LEU A 211 17.31 -12.92 15.16
N TRP A 212 18.43 -12.27 14.91
CA TRP A 212 18.69 -11.54 13.67
C TRP A 212 18.84 -12.57 12.56
N ASP A 213 17.71 -12.98 11.97
CA ASP A 213 17.71 -13.68 10.70
C ASP A 213 17.90 -12.63 9.60
N ASP A 214 19.18 -12.31 9.38
CA ASP A 214 19.67 -11.55 8.23
C ASP A 214 19.32 -12.34 6.95
N TRP A 215 18.29 -11.91 6.25
CA TRP A 215 18.04 -12.36 4.88
C TRP A 215 18.55 -11.30 3.90
N GLU A 216 19.73 -11.58 3.32
CA GLU A 216 20.31 -10.91 2.14
C GLU A 216 19.42 -11.00 0.89
#